data_AF-R6WLJ6-F1
#
_entry.id   AF-R6WLJ6-F1
#
_cell.length_a   1.000
_cell.length_b   1.000
_cell.length_c   1.000
_cell.angle_alpha   90.00
_cell.angle_beta   90.00
_cell.angle_gamma   90.00
#
_symmetry.space_group_name_H-M   'P 1'
#
loop_
_entity.id
_entity.type
_entity.pdbx_description
1 polymer ?
#
loop_
_entity_poly.entity_id
_entity_poly.type
_entity_poly.pdbx_seq_one_letter_code
_entity_poly.pdbx_strand_id
1 'polypeptide(L)'
;MQICYPFKKKLRRAVIAVIAVLAPAVILYFAFRERGGETEAVFGENGSSFAVTVNLTGNESEDDKRLLYGALSGGDVRAALFCGCDYIEAHKTELSEAVKNGHTICILLSFPEKANKYELLRFIAAENDRFFLLTGKYPMYARILENSSDDAVKILEKYGQILCDGNAVCGTEGCGNGDIIVVGNVNADVVCALMKTVTERRSRSMECVTIGEIIRTARTN
;
A
#
# COMPACT_ATOMS: atom_id res chain seq x y z
N MET A 1 54.10 33.33 6.06
CA MET A 1 53.01 33.02 7.01
C MET A 1 51.76 33.78 6.58
N GLN A 2 50.84 33.14 5.85
CA GLN A 2 49.42 33.50 5.68
C GLN A 2 48.80 32.62 4.58
N ILE A 3 48.37 31.42 4.97
CA ILE A 3 47.37 30.66 4.22
C ILE A 3 46.21 30.48 5.19
N CYS A 4 44.98 30.58 4.68
CA CYS A 4 43.70 30.28 5.33
C CYS A 4 42.89 31.48 5.84
N TYR A 5 42.02 32.03 4.97
CA TYR A 5 40.75 32.63 5.43
C TYR A 5 39.51 32.38 4.56
N PRO A 6 39.56 32.11 3.23
CA PRO A 6 38.31 31.92 2.47
C PRO A 6 37.75 30.49 2.52
N PHE A 7 38.58 29.48 2.82
CA PHE A 7 38.18 28.06 2.76
C PHE A 7 37.26 27.63 3.94
N LYS A 8 37.51 28.16 5.15
CA LYS A 8 36.70 27.86 6.35
C LYS A 8 35.24 28.31 6.22
N LYS A 9 34.97 29.40 5.48
CA LYS A 9 33.63 29.97 5.33
C LYS A 9 32.77 29.17 4.35
N LYS A 10 33.36 28.63 3.28
CA LYS A 10 32.68 27.73 2.32
C LYS A 10 32.44 26.35 2.93
N LEU A 11 33.41 25.81 3.69
CA LEU A 11 33.25 24.53 4.38
C LEU A 11 32.15 24.58 5.44
N ARG A 12 32.06 25.67 6.24
CA ARG A 12 30.97 25.84 7.22
C ARG A 12 29.59 25.90 6.57
N ARG A 13 29.44 26.57 5.42
CA ARG A 13 28.16 26.63 4.68
C ARG A 13 27.77 25.27 4.09
N ALA A 14 28.74 24.51 3.59
CA ALA A 14 28.50 23.15 3.10
C ALA A 14 28.08 22.21 4.24
N VAL A 15 28.74 22.28 5.40
CA VAL A 15 28.38 21.46 6.58
C VAL A 15 26.99 21.82 7.11
N ILE A 16 26.63 23.10 7.16
CA ILE A 16 25.29 23.53 7.59
C ILE A 16 24.22 23.06 6.59
N ALA A 17 24.49 23.11 5.28
CA ALA A 17 23.56 22.61 4.27
C ALA A 17 23.38 21.08 4.36
N VAL A 18 24.45 20.33 4.61
CA VAL A 18 24.38 18.86 4.80
C VAL A 18 23.62 18.51 6.07
N ILE A 19 23.83 19.23 7.17
CA ILE A 19 23.07 19.04 8.43
C ILE A 19 21.59 19.42 8.23
N ALA A 20 21.28 20.48 7.48
CA ALA A 20 19.91 20.90 7.21
C ALA A 20 19.13 19.93 6.30
N VAL A 21 19.81 19.16 5.45
CA VAL A 21 19.21 18.10 4.62
C VAL A 21 19.09 16.78 5.38
N LEU A 22 20.06 16.45 6.25
CA LEU A 22 20.05 15.20 7.01
C LEU A 22 19.18 15.27 8.27
N ALA A 23 19.05 16.43 8.93
CA ALA A 23 18.26 16.57 10.14
C ALA A 23 16.76 16.24 9.95
N PRO A 24 16.07 16.69 8.88
CA PRO A 24 14.70 16.28 8.62
C PRO A 24 14.57 14.78 8.38
N ALA A 25 15.52 14.16 7.64
CA ALA A 25 15.51 12.73 7.36
C ALA A 25 15.73 11.88 8.61
N VAL A 26 16.63 12.31 9.50
CA VAL A 26 16.90 11.64 10.79
C VAL A 26 15.72 11.84 11.75
N ILE A 27 15.12 13.03 11.81
CA ILE A 27 13.92 13.28 12.62
C ILE A 27 12.72 12.47 12.10
N LEU A 28 12.51 12.38 10.79
CA LEU A 28 11.52 11.48 10.19
C LEU A 28 11.82 10.02 10.53
N TYR A 29 13.06 9.57 10.43
CA TYR A 29 13.46 8.21 10.79
C TYR A 29 13.18 7.88 12.27
N PHE A 30 13.47 8.80 13.21
CA PHE A 30 13.17 8.60 14.63
C PHE A 30 11.67 8.72 14.94
N ALA A 31 10.94 9.62 14.28
CA ALA A 31 9.49 9.74 14.41
C ALA A 31 8.75 8.50 13.85
N PHE A 32 9.32 7.82 12.85
CA PHE A 32 8.83 6.53 12.37
C PHE A 32 9.21 5.38 13.31
N ARG A 33 10.42 5.41 13.90
CA ARG A 33 10.91 4.35 14.80
C ARG A 33 10.15 4.27 16.13
N GLU A 34 9.74 5.40 16.71
CA GLU A 34 8.90 5.40 17.92
C GLU A 34 7.45 4.93 17.67
N ARG A 35 7.02 4.85 16.41
CA ARG A 35 5.71 4.30 16.01
C ARG A 35 5.72 2.82 15.64
N GLY A 36 6.89 2.17 15.64
CA GLY A 36 7.06 0.74 15.33
C GLY A 36 6.79 -0.15 16.54
N GLY A 37 5.61 0.00 17.17
CA GLY A 37 5.05 -1.09 17.97
C GLY A 37 4.54 -2.18 17.03
N GLU A 38 4.65 -3.44 17.45
CA GLU A 38 4.13 -4.62 16.75
C GLU A 38 2.76 -4.31 16.13
N THR A 39 2.67 -4.32 14.79
CA THR A 39 1.42 -3.95 14.10
C THR A 39 1.12 -4.91 12.98
N GLU A 40 0.78 -6.15 13.34
CA GLU A 40 -0.35 -6.79 12.65
C GLU A 40 -1.60 -5.96 12.98
N ALA A 41 -2.19 -5.33 11.97
CA ALA A 41 -3.47 -4.68 12.16
C ALA A 41 -4.55 -5.76 12.26
N VAL A 42 -4.96 -6.12 13.48
CA VAL A 42 -6.11 -6.99 13.70
C VAL A 42 -7.37 -6.16 13.48
N PHE A 43 -8.04 -6.38 12.36
CA PHE A 43 -9.25 -5.64 11.96
C PHE A 43 -10.50 -6.25 12.60
N GLY A 44 -11.32 -5.42 13.25
CA GLY A 44 -12.52 -5.86 13.97
C GLY A 44 -13.70 -6.21 13.04
N GLU A 45 -14.74 -6.80 13.63
CA GLU A 45 -16.03 -7.10 12.95
C GLU A 45 -17.13 -6.05 13.24
N ASN A 46 -16.81 -5.00 14.00
CA ASN A 46 -17.78 -4.01 14.52
C ASN A 46 -17.54 -2.58 14.02
N GLY A 47 -16.89 -2.39 12.87
CA GLY A 47 -16.50 -1.08 12.38
C GLY A 47 -17.68 -0.20 11.95
N SER A 48 -17.64 1.09 12.29
CA SER A 48 -18.45 2.14 11.63
C SER A 48 -17.98 2.43 10.20
N SER A 49 -16.87 1.83 9.77
CA SER A 49 -16.21 2.13 8.51
C SER A 49 -15.63 0.85 7.93
N PHE A 50 -15.43 0.83 6.61
CA PHE A 50 -14.75 -0.25 5.91
C PHE A 50 -13.92 0.29 4.76
N ALA A 51 -12.93 -0.47 4.30
CA ALA A 51 -12.10 -0.16 3.15
C ALA A 51 -12.19 -1.26 2.09
N VAL A 52 -11.94 -0.89 0.84
CA VAL A 52 -11.88 -1.81 -0.29
C VAL A 52 -10.44 -1.87 -0.80
N THR A 53 -9.93 -3.09 -0.93
CA THR A 53 -8.62 -3.38 -1.50
C THR A 53 -8.78 -4.32 -2.68
N VAL A 54 -8.01 -4.09 -3.74
CA VAL A 54 -8.07 -4.89 -4.96
C VAL A 54 -6.66 -5.36 -5.31
N ASN A 55 -6.49 -6.65 -5.59
CA ASN A 55 -5.28 -7.17 -6.17
C ASN A 55 -5.43 -7.14 -7.69
N LEU A 56 -4.47 -6.52 -8.37
CA LEU A 56 -4.37 -6.51 -9.82
C LEU A 56 -3.11 -7.29 -10.20
N THR A 57 -3.33 -8.47 -10.77
CA THR A 57 -2.28 -9.46 -11.04
C THR A 57 -1.85 -9.51 -12.50
N GLY A 58 -2.63 -8.91 -13.40
CA GLY A 58 -2.43 -8.98 -14.85
C GLY A 58 -3.23 -10.10 -15.52
N ASN A 59 -3.93 -10.92 -14.74
CA ASN A 59 -4.80 -11.99 -15.26
C ASN A 59 -6.21 -11.50 -15.60
N GLU A 60 -6.54 -10.27 -15.22
CA GLU A 60 -7.87 -9.68 -15.40
C GLU A 60 -8.07 -9.27 -16.87
N SER A 61 -9.26 -9.50 -17.43
CA SER A 61 -9.57 -9.04 -18.78
C SER A 61 -9.76 -7.52 -18.82
N GLU A 62 -9.57 -6.88 -19.98
CA GLU A 62 -9.80 -5.44 -20.14
C GLU A 62 -11.24 -5.03 -19.83
N ASP A 63 -12.21 -5.88 -20.13
CA ASP A 63 -13.62 -5.61 -19.83
C ASP A 63 -13.90 -5.73 -18.33
N ASP A 64 -13.29 -6.70 -17.64
CA ASP A 64 -13.39 -6.82 -16.18
C ASP A 64 -12.75 -5.63 -15.46
N LYS A 65 -11.60 -5.14 -15.95
CA LYS A 65 -10.97 -3.93 -15.41
C LYS A 65 -11.86 -2.70 -15.59
N ARG A 66 -12.42 -2.50 -16.79
CA ARG A 66 -13.35 -1.39 -17.05
C ARG A 66 -14.57 -1.45 -16.14
N LEU A 67 -15.14 -2.65 -15.96
CA LEU A 67 -16.26 -2.87 -15.07
C LEU A 67 -15.89 -2.56 -13.62
N LEU A 68 -14.72 -3.02 -13.16
CA LEU A 68 -14.20 -2.69 -11.83
C LEU A 68 -14.08 -1.18 -11.62
N TYR A 69 -13.36 -0.45 -12.48
CA TYR A 69 -13.19 0.99 -12.31
C TYR A 69 -14.51 1.76 -12.42
N GLY A 70 -15.40 1.34 -13.32
CA GLY A 70 -16.75 1.89 -13.44
C GLY A 70 -17.57 1.68 -12.16
N ALA A 71 -17.50 0.48 -11.57
CA ALA A 71 -18.16 0.15 -10.32
C ALA A 71 -17.59 0.95 -9.13
N LEU A 72 -16.26 1.06 -9.03
CA LEU A 72 -15.61 1.86 -7.99
C LEU A 72 -15.99 3.34 -8.08
N SER A 73 -16.01 3.90 -9.29
CA SER A 73 -16.41 5.29 -9.52
C SER A 73 -17.89 5.53 -9.24
N GLY A 74 -18.79 4.69 -9.79
CA GLY A 74 -20.23 4.79 -9.56
C GLY A 74 -20.62 4.51 -8.10
N GLY A 75 -19.80 3.73 -7.40
CA GLY A 75 -19.91 3.47 -5.98
C GLY A 75 -19.28 4.53 -5.08
N ASP A 76 -18.59 5.55 -5.59
CA ASP A 76 -17.78 6.47 -4.78
C ASP A 76 -16.85 5.73 -3.80
N VAL A 77 -16.11 4.74 -4.32
CA VAL A 77 -15.20 3.88 -3.55
C VAL A 77 -13.76 4.24 -3.86
N ARG A 78 -13.03 4.78 -2.87
CA ARG A 78 -11.59 5.07 -2.97
C ARG A 78 -10.76 3.84 -2.57
N ALA A 79 -10.66 2.88 -3.49
CA ALA A 79 -9.94 1.62 -3.25
C ALA A 79 -8.41 1.77 -3.15
N ALA A 80 -7.78 0.82 -2.44
CA ALA A 80 -6.35 0.58 -2.51
C ALA A 80 -6.05 -0.56 -3.50
N LEU A 81 -5.27 -0.25 -4.53
CA LEU A 81 -4.93 -1.13 -5.64
C LEU A 81 -3.54 -1.72 -5.42
N PHE A 82 -3.47 -2.98 -5.04
CA PHE A 82 -2.24 -3.75 -4.85
C PHE A 82 -1.81 -4.32 -6.20
N CYS A 83 -0.68 -3.83 -6.72
CA CYS A 83 -0.15 -4.22 -8.02
C CYS A 83 1.34 -4.57 -7.90
N GLY A 84 1.81 -5.54 -8.69
CA GLY A 84 3.25 -5.80 -8.85
C GLY A 84 3.91 -4.72 -9.72
N CYS A 85 5.23 -4.53 -9.62
CA CYS A 85 5.93 -3.50 -10.40
C CYS A 85 5.78 -3.69 -11.92
N ASP A 86 5.77 -4.94 -12.40
CA ASP A 86 5.58 -5.25 -13.82
C ASP A 86 4.20 -4.79 -14.32
N TYR A 87 3.16 -4.96 -13.49
CA TYR A 87 1.82 -4.46 -13.78
C TYR A 87 1.79 -2.93 -13.83
N ILE A 88 2.45 -2.27 -12.87
CA ILE A 88 2.50 -0.81 -12.79
C ILE A 88 3.18 -0.23 -14.04
N GLU A 89 4.25 -0.87 -14.50
CA GLU A 89 4.98 -0.48 -15.70
C GLU A 89 4.11 -0.61 -16.96
N ALA A 90 3.41 -1.73 -17.11
CA ALA A 90 2.54 -2.00 -18.26
C ALA A 90 1.29 -1.10 -18.31
N HIS A 91 0.73 -0.73 -17.15
CA HIS A 91 -0.57 -0.04 -17.05
C HIS A 91 -0.47 1.39 -16.49
N LYS A 92 0.68 2.05 -16.68
CA LYS A 92 0.98 3.38 -16.13
C LYS A 92 -0.12 4.43 -16.33
N THR A 93 -0.69 4.50 -17.54
CA THR A 93 -1.74 5.49 -17.85
C THR A 93 -3.03 5.22 -17.09
N GLU A 94 -3.45 3.95 -17.03
CA GLU A 94 -4.65 3.51 -16.31
C GLU A 94 -4.50 3.80 -14.81
N LEU A 95 -3.38 3.40 -14.22
CA LEU A 95 -3.11 3.64 -12.80
C LEU A 95 -2.94 5.12 -12.46
N SER A 96 -2.36 5.92 -13.36
CA SER A 96 -2.29 7.37 -13.17
C SER A 96 -3.68 8.00 -13.13
N GLU A 97 -4.63 7.50 -13.92
CA GLU A 97 -6.02 7.97 -13.88
C GLU A 97 -6.72 7.49 -12.60
N ALA A 98 -6.47 6.23 -12.20
CA ALA A 98 -6.98 5.70 -10.96
C ALA A 98 -6.57 6.56 -9.74
N VAL A 99 -5.31 7.02 -9.70
CA VAL A 99 -4.82 7.92 -8.65
C VAL A 99 -5.55 9.27 -8.65
N LYS A 100 -5.84 9.84 -9.83
CA LYS A 100 -6.63 11.09 -9.92
C LYS A 100 -8.04 10.91 -9.39
N ASN A 101 -8.61 9.71 -9.54
CA ASN A 101 -9.90 9.33 -9.01
C ASN A 101 -9.87 8.97 -7.51
N GLY A 102 -8.73 9.20 -6.83
CA GLY A 102 -8.59 9.04 -5.38
C GLY A 102 -8.20 7.64 -4.93
N HIS A 103 -7.89 6.72 -5.86
CA HIS A 103 -7.35 5.41 -5.51
C HIS A 103 -5.90 5.51 -5.02
N THR A 104 -5.49 4.55 -4.19
CA THR A 104 -4.11 4.45 -3.71
C THR A 104 -3.41 3.28 -4.37
N ILE A 105 -2.24 3.48 -4.97
CA ILE A 105 -1.42 2.38 -5.48
C ILE A 105 -0.57 1.82 -4.33
N CYS A 106 -0.60 0.50 -4.18
CA CYS A 106 0.08 -0.26 -3.14
C CYS A 106 0.90 -1.38 -3.78
N ILE A 107 1.92 -1.89 -3.08
CA ILE A 107 2.80 -2.91 -3.63
C ILE A 107 2.25 -4.31 -3.35
N LEU A 108 2.11 -5.10 -4.41
CA LEU A 108 1.80 -6.53 -4.33
C LEU A 108 3.08 -7.32 -4.56
N LEU A 109 3.46 -8.14 -3.58
CA LEU A 109 4.66 -8.96 -3.61
C LEU A 109 4.29 -10.42 -3.78
N SER A 110 4.97 -11.09 -4.71
CA SER A 110 4.92 -12.53 -4.88
C SER A 110 6.35 -13.06 -4.85
N PHE A 111 6.67 -13.86 -3.85
CA PHE A 111 8.03 -14.36 -3.64
C PHE A 111 8.24 -15.69 -4.38
N PRO A 112 9.47 -15.94 -4.88
CA PRO A 112 9.86 -17.28 -5.28
C PRO A 112 9.66 -18.28 -4.12
N GLU A 113 9.20 -19.48 -4.44
CA GLU A 113 9.09 -20.55 -3.43
C GLU A 113 10.43 -20.77 -2.72
N LYS A 114 10.39 -20.88 -1.39
CA LYS A 114 11.55 -21.20 -0.52
C LYS A 114 12.66 -20.14 -0.49
N ALA A 115 12.37 -18.88 -0.82
CA ALA A 115 13.33 -17.79 -0.66
C ALA A 115 13.83 -17.68 0.79
N ASN A 116 15.14 -17.67 0.98
CA ASN A 116 15.73 -17.44 2.31
C ASN A 116 15.67 -15.96 2.68
N LYS A 117 15.93 -15.64 3.96
CA LYS A 117 15.89 -14.28 4.49
C LYS A 117 16.68 -13.24 3.69
N TYR A 118 17.87 -13.60 3.18
CA TYR A 118 18.69 -12.68 2.40
C TYR A 118 18.13 -12.44 1.00
N GLU A 119 17.54 -13.48 0.40
CA GLU A 119 16.85 -13.38 -0.89
C GLU A 119 15.58 -12.52 -0.77
N LEU A 120 14.78 -12.74 0.27
CA LEU A 120 13.62 -11.91 0.60
C LEU A 120 14.02 -10.44 0.77
N LEU A 121 15.09 -10.16 1.54
CA LEU A 121 15.57 -8.80 1.76
C LEU A 121 15.97 -8.12 0.44
N ARG A 122 16.75 -8.82 -0.40
CA ARG A 122 17.17 -8.29 -1.70
C ARG A 122 15.99 -8.06 -2.64
N PHE A 123 15.05 -8.99 -2.67
CA PHE A 123 13.86 -8.89 -3.49
C PHE A 123 13.00 -7.70 -3.08
N ILE A 124 12.66 -7.58 -1.78
CA ILE A 124 11.86 -6.46 -1.26
C ILE A 124 12.56 -5.13 -1.50
N ALA A 125 13.87 -5.05 -1.28
CA ALA A 125 14.65 -3.84 -1.55
C ALA A 125 14.57 -3.44 -3.04
N ALA A 126 14.78 -4.39 -3.95
CA ALA A 126 14.72 -4.16 -5.39
C ALA A 126 13.32 -3.71 -5.84
N GLU A 127 12.27 -4.38 -5.35
CA GLU A 127 10.89 -4.03 -5.67
C GLU A 127 10.49 -2.66 -5.09
N ASN A 128 10.98 -2.29 -3.90
CA ASN A 128 10.77 -0.95 -3.33
C ASN A 128 11.41 0.15 -4.18
N ASP A 129 12.63 -0.07 -4.67
CA ASP A 129 13.31 0.88 -5.56
C ASP A 129 12.61 0.98 -6.92
N ARG A 130 12.20 -0.15 -7.51
CA ARG A 130 11.40 -0.17 -8.75
C ARG A 130 10.08 0.57 -8.57
N PHE A 131 9.37 0.32 -7.48
CA PHE A 131 8.12 1.00 -7.16
C PHE A 131 8.33 2.52 -7.03
N PHE A 132 9.42 2.96 -6.39
CA PHE A 132 9.76 4.38 -6.32
C PHE A 132 10.02 4.99 -7.70
N LEU A 133 10.75 4.31 -8.58
CA LEU A 133 11.02 4.78 -9.94
C LEU A 133 9.74 4.91 -10.78
N LEU A 134 8.78 4.01 -10.57
CA LEU A 134 7.52 3.98 -11.33
C LEU A 134 6.48 4.99 -10.81
N THR A 135 6.40 5.18 -9.48
CA THR A 135 5.33 5.95 -8.83
C THR A 135 5.79 7.28 -8.21
N GLY A 136 7.10 7.48 -8.05
CA GLY A 136 7.70 8.63 -7.38
C GLY A 136 7.62 8.60 -5.85
N LYS A 137 7.15 7.50 -5.25
CA LYS A 137 7.00 7.35 -3.79
C LYS A 137 7.40 5.93 -3.37
N TYR A 138 7.94 5.76 -2.17
CA TYR A 138 8.13 4.43 -1.61
C TYR A 138 6.78 3.84 -1.19
N PRO A 139 6.56 2.52 -1.34
CA PRO A 139 5.27 1.91 -1.03
C PRO A 139 5.06 1.86 0.49
N MET A 140 3.94 2.43 0.95
CA MET A 140 3.55 2.42 2.37
C MET A 140 2.78 1.17 2.76
N TYR A 141 1.95 0.64 1.86
CA TYR A 141 1.11 -0.53 2.09
C TYR A 141 1.58 -1.67 1.18
N ALA A 142 1.77 -2.84 1.76
CA ALA A 142 2.23 -4.03 1.08
C ALA A 142 1.24 -5.18 1.29
N ARG A 143 1.15 -6.07 0.31
CA ARG A 143 0.44 -7.35 0.42
C ARG A 143 1.31 -8.45 -0.16
N ILE A 144 1.28 -9.62 0.46
CA ILE A 144 1.96 -10.81 -0.01
C ILE A 144 0.89 -11.78 -0.53
N LEU A 145 0.94 -12.15 -1.80
CA LEU A 145 -0.08 -12.99 -2.43
C LEU A 145 -0.06 -14.42 -1.89
N GLU A 146 1.14 -14.98 -1.70
CA GLU A 146 1.38 -16.34 -1.26
C GLU A 146 2.72 -16.42 -0.51
N ASN A 147 2.91 -17.47 0.29
CA ASN A 147 4.17 -17.75 0.99
C ASN A 147 4.62 -16.61 1.93
N SER A 148 3.67 -15.99 2.64
CA SER A 148 4.01 -15.09 3.73
C SER A 148 4.84 -15.84 4.77
N SER A 149 5.99 -15.26 5.12
CA SER A 149 6.88 -15.78 6.15
C SER A 149 7.17 -14.68 7.16
N ASP A 150 7.34 -15.02 8.43
CA ASP A 150 7.69 -14.07 9.49
C ASP A 150 8.91 -13.20 9.12
N ASP A 151 9.86 -13.77 8.37
CA ASP A 151 11.01 -13.02 7.88
C ASP A 151 10.61 -11.94 6.87
N ALA A 152 9.71 -12.24 5.93
CA ALA A 152 9.19 -11.25 4.99
C ALA A 152 8.44 -10.14 5.73
N VAL A 153 7.57 -10.47 6.69
CA VAL A 153 6.85 -9.49 7.51
C VAL A 153 7.83 -8.56 8.23
N LYS A 154 8.81 -9.13 8.95
CA LYS A 154 9.84 -8.35 9.68
C LYS A 154 10.69 -7.47 8.77
N ILE A 155 10.91 -7.89 7.52
CA ILE A 155 11.64 -7.08 6.54
C ILE A 155 10.77 -5.89 6.08
N LEU A 156 9.50 -6.12 5.75
CA LEU A 156 8.56 -5.05 5.37
C LEU A 156 8.42 -4.01 6.48
N GLU A 157 8.29 -4.45 7.74
CA GLU A 157 8.22 -3.56 8.91
C GLU A 157 9.48 -2.69 9.04
N LYS A 158 10.67 -3.25 8.77
CA LYS A 158 11.93 -2.49 8.79
C LYS A 158 12.01 -1.42 7.70
N TYR A 159 11.35 -1.64 6.56
CA TYR A 159 11.18 -0.63 5.53
C TYR A 159 10.05 0.37 5.84
N GLY A 160 9.37 0.22 6.98
CA GLY A 160 8.26 1.08 7.40
C GLY A 160 6.95 0.80 6.65
N GLN A 161 6.84 -0.38 6.02
CA GLN A 161 5.69 -0.79 5.25
C GLN A 161 4.69 -1.50 6.13
N ILE A 162 3.40 -1.28 5.88
CA ILE A 162 2.30 -1.91 6.61
C ILE A 162 1.78 -3.06 5.77
N LEU A 163 1.90 -4.28 6.30
CA LEU A 163 1.31 -5.46 5.68
C LEU A 163 -0.22 -5.40 5.82
N CYS A 164 -0.92 -5.55 4.70
CA CYS A 164 -2.37 -5.43 4.60
C CYS A 164 -3.00 -6.77 4.23
N ASP A 165 -3.06 -7.67 5.21
CA ASP A 165 -3.80 -8.91 5.10
C ASP A 165 -5.27 -8.60 5.39
N GLY A 166 -6.09 -8.62 4.34
CA GLY A 166 -7.50 -8.25 4.53
C GLY A 166 -8.28 -9.36 5.23
N ASN A 167 -9.38 -8.98 5.86
CA ASN A 167 -10.19 -9.88 6.70
C ASN A 167 -11.51 -10.30 6.04
N ALA A 168 -11.89 -9.71 4.89
CA ALA A 168 -13.09 -10.07 4.14
C ALA A 168 -12.78 -10.32 2.66
N VAL A 169 -12.57 -11.58 2.27
CA VAL A 169 -12.35 -11.92 0.84
C VAL A 169 -13.67 -11.86 0.08
N CYS A 170 -13.65 -11.25 -1.10
CA CYS A 170 -14.78 -11.21 -2.01
C CYS A 170 -14.66 -12.27 -3.11
N GLY A 171 -15.72 -13.06 -3.26
CA GLY A 171 -15.87 -14.05 -4.31
C GLY A 171 -17.19 -13.85 -5.07
N THR A 172 -17.49 -14.79 -5.96
CA THR A 172 -18.70 -14.75 -6.81
C THR A 172 -20.00 -14.82 -5.99
N GLU A 173 -19.95 -15.44 -4.80
CA GLU A 173 -21.11 -15.62 -3.92
C GLU A 173 -21.34 -14.44 -2.96
N GLY A 174 -20.38 -13.51 -2.85
CA GLY A 174 -20.41 -12.40 -1.90
C GLY A 174 -19.04 -12.08 -1.31
N CYS A 175 -18.99 -11.01 -0.50
CA CYS A 175 -17.81 -10.71 0.31
C CYS A 175 -18.01 -11.11 1.78
N GLY A 176 -16.94 -11.55 2.43
CA GLY A 176 -16.94 -11.88 3.86
C GLY A 176 -17.26 -10.69 4.78
N ASN A 177 -17.40 -10.99 6.07
CA ASN A 177 -17.53 -9.97 7.12
C ASN A 177 -16.13 -9.48 7.53
N GLY A 178 -15.95 -8.17 7.67
CA GLY A 178 -14.68 -7.58 8.06
C GLY A 178 -14.45 -6.19 7.48
N ASP A 179 -13.73 -5.36 8.22
CA ASP A 179 -13.47 -3.95 7.87
C ASP A 179 -12.67 -3.74 6.56
N ILE A 180 -11.90 -4.72 6.08
CA ILE A 180 -11.14 -4.65 4.82
C ILE A 180 -11.61 -5.72 3.84
N ILE A 181 -12.31 -5.28 2.81
CA ILE A 181 -12.72 -6.12 1.68
C ILE A 181 -11.52 -6.34 0.75
N VAL A 182 -11.26 -7.59 0.38
CA VAL A 182 -10.22 -8.02 -0.55
C VAL A 182 -10.83 -8.57 -1.82
N VAL A 183 -10.55 -7.92 -2.95
CA VAL A 183 -10.94 -8.37 -4.28
C VAL A 183 -9.70 -8.94 -4.97
N GLY A 184 -9.63 -10.28 -5.11
CA GLY A 184 -8.43 -10.97 -5.60
C GLY A 184 -8.47 -11.44 -7.05
N ASN A 185 -9.64 -11.88 -7.52
CA ASN A 185 -9.87 -12.38 -8.88
C ASN A 185 -10.95 -11.53 -9.55
N VAL A 186 -10.54 -10.43 -10.17
CA VAL A 186 -11.49 -9.45 -10.72
C VAL A 186 -12.19 -10.04 -11.94
N ASN A 187 -13.48 -10.26 -11.80
CA ASN A 187 -14.39 -10.60 -12.89
C ASN A 187 -15.78 -9.97 -12.62
N ALA A 188 -16.66 -10.03 -13.60
CA ALA A 188 -18.00 -9.44 -13.49
C ALA A 188 -18.80 -9.88 -12.25
N ASP A 189 -18.77 -11.16 -11.88
CA ASP A 189 -19.51 -11.66 -10.72
C ASP A 189 -18.94 -11.12 -9.40
N VAL A 190 -17.61 -11.08 -9.29
CA VAL A 190 -16.92 -10.54 -8.10
C VAL A 190 -17.14 -9.02 -7.98
N VAL A 191 -17.16 -8.28 -9.09
CA VAL A 191 -17.47 -6.84 -9.08
C VAL A 191 -18.93 -6.60 -8.67
N CYS A 192 -19.87 -7.41 -9.16
CA CYS A 192 -21.27 -7.35 -8.73
C CYS A 192 -21.41 -7.64 -7.23
N ALA A 193 -20.74 -8.68 -6.73
CA ALA A 193 -20.71 -9.04 -5.32
C ALA A 193 -20.15 -7.90 -4.45
N LEU A 194 -19.04 -7.29 -4.88
CA LEU A 194 -18.46 -6.12 -4.22
C LEU A 194 -19.48 -4.98 -4.11
N MET A 195 -20.13 -4.61 -5.21
CA MET A 195 -21.06 -3.48 -5.20
C MET A 195 -22.31 -3.73 -4.36
N LYS A 196 -22.79 -4.98 -4.36
CA LYS A 196 -23.86 -5.40 -3.44
C LYS A 196 -23.42 -5.22 -1.99
N THR A 197 -22.25 -5.71 -1.60
CA THR A 197 -21.73 -5.57 -0.24
C THR A 197 -21.50 -4.11 0.14
N VAL A 198 -20.93 -3.29 -0.75
CA VAL A 198 -20.75 -1.84 -0.51
C VAL A 198 -22.10 -1.17 -0.22
N THR A 199 -23.13 -1.49 -1.02
CA THR A 199 -24.49 -0.96 -0.86
C THR A 199 -25.12 -1.41 0.45
N GLU A 200 -24.99 -2.69 0.81
CA GLU A 200 -25.51 -3.26 2.06
C GLU A 200 -24.82 -2.67 3.30
N ARG A 201 -23.51 -2.43 3.25
CA ARG A 201 -22.78 -1.80 4.36
C ARG A 201 -23.17 -0.34 4.52
N ARG A 202 -23.34 0.39 3.42
CA ARG A 202 -23.82 1.78 3.45
C ARG A 202 -25.25 1.90 3.96
N SER A 203 -26.15 0.96 3.62
CA SER A 203 -27.52 0.98 4.16
C SER A 203 -27.56 0.73 5.67
N ARG A 204 -26.51 0.13 6.24
CA ARG A 204 -26.26 0.01 7.68
C ARG A 204 -25.48 1.18 8.27
N SER A 205 -25.35 2.30 7.54
CA SER A 205 -24.64 3.52 7.95
C SER A 205 -23.13 3.34 8.14
N MET A 206 -22.51 2.33 7.53
CA MET A 206 -21.05 2.21 7.52
C MET A 206 -20.44 3.12 6.44
N GLU A 207 -19.32 3.76 6.75
CA GLU A 207 -18.59 4.63 5.82
C GLU A 207 -17.53 3.86 5.03
N CYS A 208 -17.48 4.03 3.70
CA CYS A 208 -16.41 3.50 2.88
C CYS A 208 -15.21 4.47 2.89
N VAL A 209 -14.17 4.12 3.63
CA VAL A 209 -12.98 4.96 3.85
C VAL A 209 -11.78 4.40 3.08
N THR A 210 -10.73 5.22 2.98
CA THR A 210 -9.45 4.79 2.39
C THR A 210 -8.71 3.82 3.30
N ILE A 211 -7.78 3.05 2.72
CA ILE A 211 -6.91 2.14 3.48
C ILE A 211 -6.13 2.86 4.61
N GLY A 212 -5.73 4.12 4.39
CA GLY A 212 -5.01 4.89 5.39
C GLY A 212 -5.89 5.36 6.56
N GLU A 213 -7.18 5.60 6.31
CA GLU A 213 -8.15 5.94 7.35
C GLU A 213 -8.49 4.72 8.20
N ILE A 214 -8.78 3.56 7.58
CA ILE A 214 -9.14 2.35 8.32
C ILE A 214 -7.99 1.85 9.21
N ILE A 215 -6.75 1.89 8.70
CA ILE A 215 -5.56 1.47 9.47
C ILE A 215 -5.30 2.42 10.65
N ARG A 216 -5.60 3.72 10.50
CA ARG A 216 -5.45 4.67 11.60
C ARG A 216 -6.42 4.36 12.74
N THR A 217 -7.68 4.06 12.40
CA THR A 217 -8.71 3.70 13.39
C THR A 217 -8.38 2.39 14.11
N ALA A 218 -7.86 1.39 13.38
CA ALA A 218 -7.45 0.11 13.98
C ALA A 218 -6.31 0.25 14.98
N ARG A 219 -5.42 1.25 14.82
CA ARG A 219 -4.28 1.49 15.74
C ARG A 219 -4.63 2.32 16.97
N THR A 220 -5.78 2.99 16.98
CA THR A 220 -6.22 3.84 18.10
C THR A 220 -7.13 3.13 19.09
N ASN A 221 -7.65 1.96 18.72
CA ASN A 221 -8.48 1.10 19.57
C ASN A 221 -7.63 -0.03 20.15
#